data_AF-U5HK35-F1
#
_entry.id   AF-U5HK35-F1
#
_cell.length_a   1.000
_cell.length_b   1.000
_cell.length_c   1.000
_cell.angle_alpha   90.00
_cell.angle_beta   90.00
_cell.angle_gamma   90.00
#
_symmetry.space_group_name_H-M   'P 1'
#
loop_
_entity.id
_entity.type
_entity.pdbx_description
1 polymer ?
#
loop_
_entity_poly.entity_id
_entity_poly.type
_entity_poly.pdbx_seq_one_letter_code
_entity_poly.pdbx_strand_id
1 'polypeptide(L)'
;MSKRWQARQGIAIKRKFSDGSVHTWYYIEWCGVFGCRAMPFLWTRFMSLLMWAANNTFGIEHPLAYMDDAFGIDLGGSMVPFAHNGAIHIIPAQQAAMATLWGGLKIPFKLSQEKAPHGRCITITGIRCNLASFSVSLPEKSISD
;
A
#
# COMPACT_ATOMS: atom_id res chain seq x y z
N MET A 1 11.15 -22.84 9.31
CA MET A 1 9.82 -22.35 8.86
C MET A 1 8.76 -23.37 9.26
N SER A 2 7.69 -22.92 9.93
CA SER A 2 6.59 -23.80 10.37
C SER A 2 5.87 -24.42 9.16
N LYS A 3 5.74 -25.76 9.15
CA LYS A 3 5.08 -26.54 8.09
C LYS A 3 3.55 -26.43 8.11
N ARG A 4 2.95 -25.65 9.02
CA ARG A 4 1.55 -25.92 9.41
C ARG A 4 0.48 -25.29 8.56
N TRP A 5 0.65 -24.13 7.93
CA TRP A 5 -0.31 -23.63 6.93
C TRP A 5 0.40 -22.65 5.99
N GLN A 6 0.40 -22.92 4.70
CA GLN A 6 0.90 -22.00 3.67
C GLN A 6 -0.24 -21.74 2.68
N ALA A 7 -0.69 -20.50 2.58
CA ALA A 7 -1.53 -20.09 1.47
C ALA A 7 -0.66 -20.08 0.20
N ARG A 8 -1.03 -20.87 -0.80
CA ARG A 8 -0.35 -20.92 -2.11
C ARG A 8 -1.35 -20.55 -3.17
N GLN A 9 -0.89 -19.83 -4.19
CA GLN A 9 -1.72 -19.48 -5.32
C GLN A 9 -1.34 -20.37 -6.51
N GLY A 10 -2.32 -21.16 -6.98
CA GLY A 10 -2.19 -21.97 -8.17
C GLY A 10 -2.69 -21.18 -9.39
N ILE A 11 -1.79 -20.91 -10.34
CA ILE A 11 -2.12 -20.25 -11.60
C ILE A 11 -2.18 -21.32 -12.69
N ALA A 12 -3.36 -21.47 -13.30
CA ALA A 12 -3.58 -22.37 -14.43
C ALA A 12 -3.31 -21.64 -15.74
N ILE A 13 -2.34 -22.13 -16.52
CA ILE A 13 -1.97 -21.60 -17.83
C ILE A 13 -2.41 -22.62 -18.89
N LYS A 14 -3.37 -22.24 -19.73
CA LYS A 14 -3.80 -23.07 -20.86
C LYS A 14 -2.93 -22.76 -22.07
N ARG A 15 -2.26 -23.76 -22.62
CA ARG A 15 -1.42 -23.64 -23.81
C ARG A 15 -1.95 -24.52 -24.92
N LYS A 16 -2.18 -23.92 -26.09
CA LYS A 16 -2.52 -24.64 -27.32
C LYS A 16 -1.24 -24.98 -28.07
N PHE A 17 -1.10 -26.23 -28.49
CA PHE A 17 0.05 -26.72 -29.25
C PHE A 17 -0.26 -26.71 -30.75
N SER A 18 0.79 -26.86 -31.57
CA SER A 18 0.69 -26.87 -33.03
C SER A 18 -0.18 -28.02 -33.58
N ASP A 19 -0.30 -29.11 -32.82
CA ASP A 19 -1.18 -30.24 -33.11
C ASP A 19 -2.66 -29.99 -32.74
N GLY A 20 -2.98 -28.81 -32.21
CA GLY A 20 -4.33 -28.45 -31.77
C GLY A 20 -4.70 -28.89 -30.35
N SER A 21 -3.85 -29.68 -29.67
CA SER A 21 -4.06 -30.07 -28.28
C SER A 21 -3.96 -28.88 -27.34
N VAL A 22 -4.68 -28.94 -26.20
CA VAL A 22 -4.63 -27.90 -25.16
C VAL A 22 -4.21 -28.56 -23.84
N HIS A 23 -3.06 -28.19 -23.32
CA HIS A 23 -2.64 -28.62 -21.98
C HIS A 23 -2.77 -27.48 -20.98
N THR A 24 -3.11 -27.83 -19.74
CA THR A 24 -3.11 -26.88 -18.62
C THR A 24 -1.87 -27.13 -17.77
N TRP A 25 -1.05 -26.10 -17.62
CA TRP A 25 0.10 -26.11 -16.70
C TRP A 25 -0.28 -25.39 -15.43
N TYR A 26 0.18 -25.87 -14.29
CA TYR A 26 -0.06 -25.24 -12.99
C TYR A 26 1.25 -24.67 -12.46
N TYR A 27 1.29 -23.35 -12.30
CA TYR A 27 2.37 -22.67 -11.59
C TYR A 27 1.93 -22.39 -10.16
N ILE A 28 2.79 -22.75 -9.21
CA ILE A 28 2.56 -22.51 -7.79
C ILE A 28 3.39 -21.30 -7.37
N GLU A 29 2.71 -20.21 -7.08
CA GLU A 29 3.33 -19.01 -6.54
C GLU A 29 3.28 -19.02 -5.01
N TRP A 30 4.42 -18.66 -4.42
CA TRP A 30 4.66 -18.68 -2.99
C TRP A 30 4.47 -17.30 -2.37
N CYS A 31 4.51 -16.26 -3.20
CA CYS A 31 4.13 -14.90 -2.86
C CYS A 31 2.65 -14.64 -3.21
N GLY A 32 2.08 -13.60 -2.61
CA GLY A 32 0.75 -13.14 -3.00
C GLY A 32 0.77 -12.53 -4.40
N VAL A 33 -0.04 -13.01 -5.33
CA VAL A 33 -0.17 -12.46 -6.68
C VAL A 33 -1.43 -11.62 -6.78
N PHE A 34 -1.25 -10.34 -7.08
CA PHE A 34 -2.36 -9.45 -7.41
C PHE A 34 -2.95 -9.81 -8.78
N GLY A 35 -4.27 -9.63 -8.93
CA GLY A 35 -5.01 -10.00 -10.15
C GLY A 35 -5.81 -11.30 -10.05
N CYS A 36 -5.63 -12.10 -8.98
CA CYS A 36 -6.56 -13.17 -8.65
C CYS A 36 -7.66 -12.69 -7.70
N ARG A 37 -8.81 -13.38 -7.67
CA ARG A 37 -9.96 -13.02 -6.81
C ARG A 37 -9.65 -13.13 -5.31
N ALA A 38 -8.72 -14.00 -4.92
CA ALA A 38 -8.40 -14.28 -3.52
C ALA A 38 -7.44 -13.25 -2.91
N MET A 39 -6.54 -12.67 -3.70
CA MET A 39 -5.48 -11.81 -3.17
C MET A 39 -6.00 -10.51 -2.55
N PRO A 40 -6.93 -9.75 -3.18
CA PRO A 40 -7.48 -8.55 -2.57
C PRO A 40 -8.05 -8.82 -1.18
N PHE A 41 -8.80 -9.91 -1.02
CA PHE A 41 -9.36 -10.29 0.27
C PHE A 41 -8.30 -10.57 1.35
N LEU A 42 -7.26 -11.34 1.01
CA LEU A 42 -6.16 -11.62 1.94
C LEU A 42 -5.37 -10.35 2.28
N TRP A 43 -5.10 -9.52 1.28
CA TRP A 43 -4.35 -8.28 1.44
C TRP A 43 -5.08 -7.26 2.30
N THR A 44 -6.38 -7.04 2.05
CA THR A 44 -7.20 -6.14 2.86
C THR A 44 -7.26 -6.59 4.31
N ARG A 45 -7.34 -7.89 4.59
CA ARG A 45 -7.29 -8.41 5.98
C ARG A 45 -5.95 -8.13 6.65
N PHE A 46 -4.85 -8.39 5.95
CA PHE A 46 -3.51 -8.08 6.45
C PHE A 46 -3.36 -6.58 6.74
N MET A 47 -3.69 -5.73 5.78
CA MET A 47 -3.61 -4.28 5.93
C MET A 47 -4.54 -3.76 7.03
N SER A 48 -5.74 -4.30 7.19
CA SER A 48 -6.67 -3.90 8.26
C SER A 48 -6.09 -4.21 9.64
N LEU A 49 -5.50 -5.40 9.82
CA LEU A 49 -4.81 -5.74 11.07
C LEU A 49 -3.61 -4.82 11.32
N LEU A 50 -2.85 -4.51 10.27
CA LEU A 50 -1.70 -3.62 10.36
C LEU A 50 -2.11 -2.18 10.74
N MET A 51 -3.18 -1.64 10.14
CA MET A 51 -3.75 -0.33 10.51
C MET A 51 -4.27 -0.33 11.95
N TRP A 52 -4.93 -1.42 12.38
CA TRP A 52 -5.37 -1.58 13.76
C TRP A 52 -4.19 -1.55 14.73
N ALA A 53 -3.12 -2.30 14.43
CA ALA A 53 -1.92 -2.31 15.27
C ALA A 53 -1.20 -0.94 15.26
N ALA A 54 -1.09 -0.29 14.10
CA ALA A 54 -0.54 1.05 13.96
C ALA A 54 -1.24 2.04 14.92
N ASN A 55 -2.56 2.00 14.97
CA ASN A 55 -3.34 2.85 15.87
C ASN A 55 -3.20 2.44 17.35
N ASN A 56 -3.54 1.19 17.67
CA ASN A 56 -3.70 0.75 19.05
C ASN A 56 -2.39 0.48 19.79
N THR A 57 -1.31 0.19 19.05
CA THR A 57 -0.02 -0.22 19.62
C THR A 57 1.08 0.81 19.39
N PHE A 58 1.04 1.53 18.26
CA PHE A 58 2.12 2.44 17.86
C PHE A 58 1.74 3.93 17.91
N GLY A 59 0.51 4.26 18.35
CA GLY A 59 0.08 5.65 18.55
C GLY A 59 -0.12 6.45 17.27
N ILE A 60 -0.32 5.77 16.14
CA ILE A 60 -0.62 6.43 14.86
C ILE A 60 -2.11 6.78 14.85
N GLU A 61 -2.47 8.06 14.85
CA GLU A 61 -3.82 8.51 15.22
C GLU A 61 -4.90 8.13 14.19
N HIS A 62 -4.61 8.38 12.91
CA HIS A 62 -5.58 8.23 11.83
C HIS A 62 -5.02 7.44 10.64
N PRO A 63 -4.54 6.20 10.83
CA PRO A 63 -4.01 5.39 9.75
C PRO A 63 -5.15 4.80 8.91
N LEU A 64 -5.07 4.97 7.61
CA LEU A 64 -6.01 4.46 6.62
C LEU A 64 -5.24 3.69 5.54
N ALA A 65 -5.91 2.71 4.94
CA ALA A 65 -5.37 1.99 3.82
C ALA A 65 -6.48 1.61 2.83
N TYR A 66 -6.15 1.68 1.55
CA TYR A 66 -6.91 1.09 0.47
C TYR A 66 -5.95 0.23 -0.35
N MET A 67 -6.17 -1.10 -0.31
CA MET A 67 -5.26 -2.04 -0.97
C MET A 67 -3.80 -1.83 -0.53
N ASP A 68 -2.90 -1.54 -1.46
CA ASP A 68 -1.48 -1.25 -1.23
C ASP A 68 -1.17 0.22 -0.94
N ASP A 69 -2.16 1.12 -1.08
CA ASP A 69 -2.04 2.53 -0.74
C ASP A 69 -2.36 2.76 0.74
N ALA A 70 -1.39 3.26 1.50
CA ALA A 70 -1.58 3.71 2.88
C ALA A 70 -1.55 5.24 2.96
N PHE A 71 -2.43 5.83 3.74
CA PHE A 71 -2.56 7.27 3.92
C PHE A 71 -3.10 7.60 5.30
N GLY A 72 -3.08 8.87 5.70
CA GLY A 72 -3.57 9.28 7.01
C GLY A 72 -3.58 10.78 7.18
N ILE A 73 -4.05 11.21 8.35
CA ILE A 73 -4.12 12.62 8.72
C ILE A 73 -3.20 12.86 9.91
N ASP A 74 -2.35 13.87 9.80
CA ASP A 74 -1.53 14.40 10.90
C ASP A 74 -2.11 15.74 11.33
N LEU A 75 -2.72 15.78 12.51
CA LEU A 75 -3.32 16.99 13.08
C LEU A 75 -2.29 17.86 13.82
N GLY A 76 -1.19 17.27 14.27
CA GLY A 76 -0.13 17.99 14.98
C GLY A 76 0.69 18.88 14.06
N GLY A 77 0.81 18.51 12.78
CA GLY A 77 1.49 19.31 11.75
C GLY A 77 3.00 19.46 11.96
N SER A 78 3.57 18.73 12.93
CA SER A 78 5.00 18.73 13.20
C SER A 78 5.75 17.99 12.10
N MET A 79 6.80 18.62 11.60
CA MET A 79 7.69 18.06 10.60
C MET A 79 8.97 17.56 11.28
N VAL A 80 9.41 16.36 10.94
CA VAL A 80 10.59 15.73 11.55
C VAL A 80 11.57 15.24 10.49
N PRO A 81 12.89 15.27 10.76
CA PRO A 81 13.88 14.63 9.90
C PRO A 81 13.79 13.10 10.04
N PHE A 82 13.78 12.41 8.91
CA PHE A 82 13.74 10.95 8.84
C PHE A 82 14.77 10.43 7.83
N ALA A 83 15.68 9.57 8.28
CA ALA A 83 16.71 8.97 7.42
C ALA A 83 16.17 7.72 6.72
N HIS A 84 16.22 7.70 5.39
CA HIS A 84 15.83 6.54 4.57
C HIS A 84 16.67 6.47 3.30
N ASN A 85 17.15 5.27 2.96
CA ASN A 85 17.93 5.03 1.73
C ASN A 85 19.08 6.03 1.48
N GLY A 86 19.79 6.45 2.54
CA GLY A 86 20.93 7.36 2.45
C GLY A 86 20.57 8.85 2.30
N ALA A 87 19.30 9.22 2.40
CA ALA A 87 18.85 10.60 2.38
C ALA A 87 18.06 10.94 3.67
N ILE A 88 18.05 12.23 4.04
CA ILE A 88 17.21 12.76 5.11
C ILE A 88 15.99 13.42 4.46
N HIS A 89 14.81 12.97 4.87
CA HIS A 89 13.51 13.48 4.44
C HIS A 89 12.88 14.30 5.57
N ILE A 90 12.34 15.48 5.26
CA ILE A 90 11.53 16.25 6.21
C ILE A 90 10.06 15.92 5.97
N ILE A 91 9.47 15.12 6.86
CA ILE A 91 8.12 14.54 6.70
C ILE A 91 7.27 14.75 7.96
N PRO A 92 5.94 14.63 7.90
CA PRO A 92 5.07 14.71 9.07
C PRO A 92 5.43 13.65 10.11
N ALA A 93 5.27 13.97 11.39
CA ALA A 93 5.62 13.07 12.49
C ALA A 93 4.85 11.74 12.42
N GLN A 94 3.56 11.78 12.09
CA GLN A 94 2.75 10.58 11.90
C GLN A 94 3.25 9.72 10.73
N GLN A 95 3.70 10.35 9.63
CA GLN A 95 4.28 9.64 8.49
C GLN A 95 5.63 9.00 8.84
N ALA A 96 6.46 9.68 9.64
CA ALA A 96 7.71 9.11 10.15
C ALA A 96 7.46 7.91 11.08
N ALA A 97 6.46 7.98 11.95
CA ALA A 97 6.07 6.87 12.82
C ALA A 97 5.63 5.65 11.99
N MET A 98 4.81 5.87 10.95
CA MET A 98 4.41 4.81 10.02
C MET A 98 5.61 4.21 9.27
N ALA A 99 6.53 5.05 8.80
CA ALA A 99 7.75 4.61 8.12
C ALA A 99 8.66 3.78 9.04
N THR A 100 8.80 4.16 10.31
CA THR A 100 9.51 3.37 11.33
C THR A 100 8.85 1.99 11.51
N LEU A 101 7.53 1.94 11.63
CA LEU A 101 6.79 0.68 11.75
C LEU A 101 7.02 -0.22 10.52
N TRP A 102 6.98 0.34 9.31
CA TRP A 102 7.17 -0.43 8.08
C TRP A 102 8.60 -0.96 7.99
N GLY A 103 9.59 -0.13 8.34
CA GLY A 103 10.98 -0.54 8.42
C GLY A 103 11.20 -1.68 9.40
N GLY A 104 10.59 -1.60 10.58
CA GLY A 104 10.65 -2.66 11.59
C GLY A 104 10.03 -3.98 11.13
N LEU A 105 8.93 -3.91 10.36
CA LEU A 105 8.25 -5.06 9.77
C LEU A 105 8.86 -5.52 8.43
N LYS A 106 9.89 -4.82 7.93
CA LYS A 106 10.50 -5.04 6.61
C LYS A 106 9.50 -4.96 5.46
N ILE A 107 8.46 -4.13 5.61
CA ILE A 107 7.54 -3.81 4.54
C ILE A 107 8.21 -2.77 3.63
N PRO A 108 8.32 -3.00 2.32
CA PRO A 108 8.97 -2.04 1.42
C PRO A 108 8.12 -0.76 1.29
N PHE A 109 8.78 0.40 1.38
CA PHE A 109 8.15 1.70 1.15
C PHE A 109 9.12 2.70 0.50
N LYS A 110 8.56 3.77 -0.06
CA LYS A 110 9.30 4.87 -0.69
C LYS A 110 8.89 6.19 -0.04
N LEU A 111 9.84 7.10 0.16
CA LEU A 111 9.60 8.44 0.75
C LEU A 111 9.84 9.59 -0.24
N SER A 112 9.77 9.33 -1.55
CA SER A 112 9.83 10.40 -2.55
C SER A 112 8.51 11.16 -2.61
N GLN A 113 8.56 12.43 -3.02
CA GLN A 113 7.34 13.26 -3.20
C GLN A 113 6.30 12.63 -4.13
N GLU A 114 6.73 11.86 -5.13
CA GLU A 114 5.81 11.17 -6.04
C GLU A 114 5.11 9.96 -5.41
N LYS A 115 5.71 9.33 -4.39
CA LYS A 115 5.24 8.04 -3.84
C LYS A 115 4.68 8.14 -2.44
N ALA A 116 5.12 9.12 -1.67
CA ALA A 116 4.58 9.43 -0.35
C ALA A 116 4.44 10.95 -0.18
N PRO A 117 3.63 11.60 -1.05
CA PRO A 117 3.37 13.03 -0.93
C PRO A 117 2.70 13.35 0.40
N HIS A 118 2.99 14.54 0.90
CA HIS A 118 2.37 15.09 2.11
C HIS A 118 2.03 16.56 1.92
N GLY A 119 1.03 17.02 2.65
CA GLY A 119 0.58 18.41 2.61
C GLY A 119 -0.94 18.52 2.71
N ARG A 120 -1.43 19.75 2.56
CA ARG A 120 -2.87 20.06 2.66
C ARG A 120 -3.65 19.66 1.41
N CYS A 121 -2.98 19.47 0.27
CA CYS A 121 -3.60 19.05 -0.97
C CYS A 121 -2.78 17.91 -1.57
N ILE A 122 -3.34 16.70 -1.58
CA ILE A 122 -2.67 15.50 -2.11
C ILE A 122 -3.66 14.67 -2.91
N THR A 123 -3.16 13.85 -3.82
CA THR A 123 -3.97 12.88 -4.56
C THR A 123 -3.84 11.51 -3.89
N ILE A 124 -4.96 10.94 -3.47
CA ILE A 124 -5.06 9.62 -2.84
C ILE A 124 -5.87 8.73 -3.77
N THR A 125 -5.32 7.61 -4.24
CA THR A 125 -6.02 6.65 -5.12
C THR A 125 -6.66 7.30 -6.37
N GLY A 126 -6.06 8.36 -6.91
CA GLY A 126 -6.59 9.12 -8.05
C GLY A 126 -7.63 10.19 -7.70
N ILE A 127 -7.92 10.42 -6.42
CA ILE A 127 -8.83 11.46 -5.93
C ILE A 127 -8.00 12.59 -5.33
N ARG A 128 -8.18 13.81 -5.83
CA ARG A 128 -7.55 15.01 -5.26
C ARG A 128 -8.29 15.40 -3.99
N CYS A 129 -7.61 15.35 -2.86
CA CYS A 129 -8.12 15.74 -1.54
C CYS A 129 -7.52 17.09 -1.16
N ASN A 130 -8.36 18.12 -0.95
CA ASN A 130 -7.93 19.44 -0.49
C ASN A 130 -8.50 19.71 0.92
N LEU A 131 -7.62 19.67 1.91
CA LEU A 131 -7.97 19.90 3.32
C LEU A 131 -8.18 21.39 3.64
N ALA A 132 -7.66 22.32 2.83
CA ALA A 132 -7.86 23.75 3.06
C ALA A 132 -9.29 24.21 2.72
N SER A 133 -9.87 23.66 1.66
CA SER A 133 -11.27 23.89 1.25
C SER A 133 -12.22 22.79 1.68
N PHE A 134 -11.71 21.76 2.37
CA PHE A 134 -12.45 20.56 2.76
C PHE A 134 -13.24 19.94 1.58
N SER A 135 -12.56 19.75 0.45
CA SER A 135 -13.18 19.26 -0.79
C SER A 135 -12.42 18.09 -1.40
N VAL A 136 -13.15 17.31 -2.19
CA VAL A 136 -12.61 16.23 -3.02
C VAL A 136 -12.98 16.48 -4.47
N SER A 137 -12.03 16.25 -5.39
CA SER A 137 -12.25 16.38 -6.82
C SER A 137 -11.42 15.35 -7.59
N LEU A 138 -11.65 15.25 -8.90
CA LEU A 138 -10.67 14.62 -9.77
C LEU A 138 -9.44 15.54 -9.91
N PRO A 139 -8.25 14.99 -10.22
CA PRO A 139 -7.10 15.77 -10.66
C PRO A 139 -7.46 16.57 -11.92
N GLU A 140 -6.94 17.79 -12.05
CA GLU A 140 -7.26 18.68 -13.20
C GLU A 140 -7.06 18.00 -14.55
N LYS A 141 -5.95 17.25 -14.69
CA LYS A 141 -5.65 16.50 -15.91
C LYS A 141 -6.77 15.52 -16.29
N SER A 142 -7.35 14.84 -15.31
CA SER A 142 -8.43 13.86 -15.54
C SER A 142 -9.79 14.50 -15.81
N ILE A 143 -9.95 15.80 -15.52
CA ILE A 143 -11.17 16.55 -15.86
C ILE A 143 -11.09 17.07 -17.30
N SER A 144 -9.87 17.37 -17.77
CA SER A 144 -9.62 17.91 -19.11
C SER A 144 -9.44 16.85 -20.21
N ASP A 145 -9.24 15.58 -19.84
CA ASP A 145 -9.13 14.43 -20.75
C ASP A 145 -10.52 13.90 -21.16
#